data_AF-A0A173ZVM7-F1
#
_entry.id   AF-A0A173ZVM7-F1
#
_cell.length_a   1.000
_cell.length_b   1.000
_cell.length_c   1.000
_cell.angle_alpha   90.00
_cell.angle_beta   90.00
_cell.angle_gamma   90.00
#
_symmetry.space_group_name_H-M   'P 1'
#
loop_
_entity.id
_entity.type
_entity.pdbx_description
1 polymer ?
#
loop_
_entity_poly.entity_id
_entity_poly.type
_entity_poly.pdbx_seq_one_letter_code
_entity_poly.pdbx_strand_id
1 'polypeptide(L)'
;MSGYILCQTKKAQRPYFIENISMNIYSIEELCYYLYHNLYLADHTVFNEELCNWLRDELELVHLAAKLKQNLERNVSVEEMIYPVFKEINYLTYEEMKGFNSRIVTYGKEKAAVRQKRKGDALTENGMYVNAIRVYQKLLEREDLSEQRKGFAASVRYNLGCAYSYLFQMEKAQECFLEAYREEHSKEALKAYIIAYSSVHDKTDYDKVMEELEVDEELKKDIKEEIRQSLKAFESVPEEKTDEKNLDALLERLMKDYHRSTGS
;
A
#
# COMPACT_ATOMS: atom_id res chain seq x y z
N MET A 1 2.02 -17.64 7.01
CA MET A 1 0.70 -18.12 7.50
C MET A 1 -0.25 -18.25 6.33
N SER A 2 -0.54 -19.45 5.85
CA SER A 2 -1.59 -19.71 4.85
C SER A 2 -2.68 -20.64 5.42
N GLY A 3 -3.09 -20.37 6.67
CA GLY A 3 -4.12 -21.12 7.39
C GLY A 3 -5.10 -20.17 8.08
N TYR A 4 -6.33 -20.63 8.30
CA TYR A 4 -7.34 -19.88 9.04
C TYR A 4 -6.93 -19.72 10.51
N ILE A 5 -7.01 -18.50 11.04
CA ILE A 5 -6.80 -18.20 12.45
C ILE A 5 -8.17 -18.05 13.09
N LEU A 6 -8.52 -18.99 13.97
CA LEU A 6 -9.77 -18.92 14.72
C LEU A 6 -9.62 -17.85 15.81
N CYS A 7 -10.51 -16.85 15.80
CA CYS A 7 -10.60 -15.90 16.91
C CYS A 7 -11.09 -16.64 18.16
N GLN A 8 -10.29 -16.63 19.22
CA GLN A 8 -10.59 -17.28 20.49
C GLN A 8 -11.00 -16.26 21.56
N THR A 9 -10.72 -14.98 21.33
CA THR A 9 -11.06 -13.91 22.27
C THR A 9 -12.46 -13.32 22.06
N LYS A 10 -12.86 -12.47 23.01
CA LYS A 10 -14.12 -11.71 22.95
C LYS A 10 -14.17 -10.89 21.66
N LYS A 11 -15.30 -10.96 20.96
CA LYS A 11 -15.60 -10.07 19.83
C LYS A 11 -16.22 -8.77 20.36
N ALA A 12 -15.68 -7.64 19.92
CA ALA A 12 -16.24 -6.32 20.18
C ALA A 12 -17.65 -6.18 19.61
N GLN A 13 -18.52 -5.47 20.31
CA GLN A 13 -19.83 -5.08 19.78
C GLN A 13 -19.68 -3.89 18.84
N ARG A 14 -18.83 -2.93 19.23
CA ARG A 14 -18.45 -1.77 18.41
C ARG A 14 -17.04 -1.97 17.86
N PRO A 15 -16.84 -1.93 16.53
CA PRO A 15 -15.52 -2.12 15.97
C PRO A 15 -14.60 -0.94 16.28
N TYR A 16 -13.30 -1.19 16.22
CA TYR A 16 -12.30 -0.15 16.04
C TYR A 16 -12.09 0.08 14.54
N PHE A 17 -12.16 1.33 14.10
CA PHE A 17 -11.99 1.70 12.70
C PHE A 17 -10.53 2.09 12.44
N ILE A 18 -9.86 1.34 11.57
CA ILE A 18 -8.50 1.65 11.12
C ILE A 18 -8.59 2.60 9.92
N GLU A 19 -8.37 3.88 10.18
CA GLU A 19 -8.46 4.94 9.15
C GLU A 19 -7.55 4.68 7.94
N ASN A 20 -6.31 4.25 8.19
CA ASN A 20 -5.29 4.05 7.16
C ASN A 20 -5.74 3.13 6.01
N ILE A 21 -6.57 2.12 6.30
CA ILE A 21 -7.05 1.16 5.31
C ILE A 21 -8.59 1.08 5.24
N SER A 22 -9.29 1.99 5.92
CA SER A 22 -10.76 2.04 5.98
C SER A 22 -11.40 0.70 6.34
N MET A 23 -10.88 0.04 7.38
CA MET A 23 -11.38 -1.27 7.82
C MET A 23 -11.74 -1.29 9.30
N ASN A 24 -12.86 -1.93 9.59
CA ASN A 24 -13.28 -2.25 10.95
C ASN A 24 -12.61 -3.53 11.42
N ILE A 25 -12.09 -3.51 12.65
CA ILE A 25 -11.67 -4.70 13.39
C ILE A 25 -12.51 -4.87 14.65
N TYR A 26 -12.74 -6.11 15.03
CA TYR A 26 -13.63 -6.56 16.09
C TYR A 26 -12.92 -7.40 17.14
N SER A 27 -11.68 -7.82 16.91
CA SER A 27 -10.92 -8.63 17.87
C SER A 27 -9.45 -8.22 17.94
N ILE A 28 -8.79 -8.67 19.02
CA ILE A 28 -7.34 -8.49 19.21
C ILE A 28 -6.56 -9.34 18.19
N GLU A 29 -7.10 -10.46 17.72
CA GLU A 29 -6.54 -11.26 16.63
C GLU A 29 -6.53 -10.49 15.31
N GLU A 30 -7.62 -9.78 14.97
CA GLU A 30 -7.67 -8.94 13.77
C GLU A 30 -6.69 -7.77 13.86
N LEU A 31 -6.50 -7.18 15.05
CA LEU A 31 -5.46 -6.19 15.27
C LEU A 31 -4.05 -6.79 15.06
N CYS A 32 -3.78 -7.97 15.62
CA CYS A 32 -2.51 -8.66 15.43
C CYS A 32 -2.26 -8.99 13.95
N TYR A 33 -3.29 -9.48 13.24
CA TYR A 33 -3.23 -9.75 11.81
C TYR A 33 -2.88 -8.49 11.03
N TYR A 34 -3.58 -7.38 11.31
CA TYR A 34 -3.32 -6.09 10.67
C TYR A 34 -1.87 -5.63 10.89
N LEU A 35 -1.40 -5.58 12.14
CA LEU A 35 -0.05 -5.11 12.48
C LEU A 35 1.04 -6.01 11.88
N TYR A 36 0.80 -7.31 11.80
CA TYR A 36 1.76 -8.27 11.24
C TYR A 36 1.98 -8.06 9.74
N HIS A 37 0.89 -7.78 9.00
CA HIS A 37 0.95 -7.58 7.55
C HIS A 37 1.25 -6.12 7.17
N ASN A 38 0.88 -5.15 8.01
CA ASN A 38 0.93 -3.72 7.70
C ASN A 38 1.84 -2.93 8.65
N LEU A 39 3.04 -3.43 8.93
CA LEU A 39 4.01 -2.79 9.84
C LEU A 39 4.27 -1.31 9.50
N TYR A 40 4.36 -0.96 8.21
CA TYR A 40 4.61 0.43 7.77
C TYR A 40 3.40 1.37 7.93
N LEU A 41 2.22 0.83 8.23
CA LEU A 41 1.00 1.58 8.53
C LEU A 41 0.73 1.66 10.04
N ALA A 42 1.56 1.01 10.86
CA ALA A 42 1.46 1.04 12.31
C ALA A 42 2.05 2.36 12.85
N ASP A 43 1.29 3.44 12.80
CA ASP A 43 1.68 4.75 13.30
C ASP A 43 0.65 5.32 14.30
N HIS A 44 0.74 6.61 14.61
CA HIS A 44 -0.14 7.28 15.56
C HIS A 44 -1.61 7.33 15.12
N THR A 45 -1.93 7.05 13.86
CA THR A 45 -3.33 6.90 13.42
C THR A 45 -3.93 5.56 13.87
N VAL A 46 -3.08 4.56 14.12
CA VAL A 46 -3.48 3.24 14.63
C VAL A 46 -3.31 3.20 16.14
N PHE A 47 -2.13 3.59 16.63
CA PHE A 47 -1.82 3.65 18.05
C PHE A 47 -2.18 5.03 18.60
N ASN A 48 -3.42 5.15 19.08
CA ASN A 48 -3.97 6.37 19.67
C ASN A 48 -4.77 6.04 20.95
N GLU A 49 -5.32 7.09 21.58
CA GLU A 49 -6.15 6.92 22.78
C GLU A 49 -7.44 6.13 22.51
N GLU A 50 -8.01 6.24 21.32
CA GLU A 50 -9.23 5.53 20.94
C GLU A 50 -9.00 4.01 20.91
N LEU A 51 -7.89 3.55 20.33
CA LEU A 51 -7.50 2.14 20.38
C LEU A 51 -7.38 1.65 21.83
N CYS A 52 -6.76 2.46 22.71
CA CYS A 52 -6.61 2.09 24.12
C CYS A 52 -7.98 1.96 24.82
N ASN A 53 -8.89 2.90 24.57
CA ASN A 53 -10.25 2.84 25.10
C ASN A 53 -11.01 1.63 24.55
N TRP A 54 -10.91 1.35 23.24
CA TRP A 54 -11.56 0.20 22.62
C TRP A 54 -11.08 -1.13 23.20
N LEU A 55 -9.76 -1.31 23.36
CA LEU A 55 -9.18 -2.50 24.00
C LEU A 55 -9.71 -2.71 25.43
N ARG A 56 -9.88 -1.62 26.18
CA ARG A 56 -10.41 -1.67 27.55
C ARG A 56 -11.91 -1.97 27.58
N ASP A 57 -12.70 -1.23 26.81
CA ASP A 57 -14.15 -1.18 26.97
C ASP A 57 -14.87 -2.29 26.17
N GLU A 58 -14.40 -2.57 24.95
CA GLU A 58 -15.02 -3.57 24.09
C GLU A 58 -14.41 -4.97 24.32
N LEU A 59 -13.09 -5.06 24.45
CA LEU A 59 -12.38 -6.34 24.60
C LEU A 59 -12.04 -6.72 26.05
N GLU A 60 -12.24 -5.82 27.02
CA GLU A 60 -11.91 -6.03 28.45
C GLU A 60 -10.41 -6.28 28.72
N LEU A 61 -9.53 -5.87 27.80
CA LEU A 61 -8.07 -6.01 27.91
C LEU A 61 -7.46 -4.83 28.69
N VAL A 62 -7.91 -4.66 29.95
CA VAL A 62 -7.61 -3.49 30.80
C VAL A 62 -6.10 -3.28 31.01
N HIS A 63 -5.34 -4.36 31.21
CA HIS A 63 -3.90 -4.28 31.43
C HIS A 63 -3.14 -3.87 30.18
N LEU A 64 -3.50 -4.43 29.01
CA LEU A 64 -2.92 -4.04 27.73
C LEU A 64 -3.22 -2.57 27.42
N ALA A 65 -4.47 -2.16 27.57
CA ALA A 65 -4.90 -0.78 27.35
C ALA A 65 -4.12 0.22 28.21
N ALA A 66 -3.96 -0.06 29.52
CA ALA A 66 -3.19 0.79 30.42
C ALA A 66 -1.72 0.89 30.01
N LYS A 67 -1.12 -0.23 29.60
CA LYS A 67 0.26 -0.27 29.14
C LYS A 67 0.48 0.51 27.84
N LEU A 68 -0.40 0.35 26.85
CA LEU A 68 -0.32 1.10 25.60
C LEU A 68 -0.54 2.60 25.84
N LYS A 69 -1.46 2.96 26.73
CA LYS A 69 -1.67 4.37 27.10
C LYS A 69 -0.41 4.99 27.73
N GLN A 70 0.23 4.29 28.67
CA GLN A 70 1.49 4.75 29.24
C GLN A 70 2.59 4.91 28.17
N ASN A 71 2.64 3.99 27.20
CA ASN A 71 3.60 4.07 26.11
C ASN A 71 3.34 5.26 25.18
N LEU A 72 2.07 5.59 24.90
CA LEU A 72 1.68 6.80 24.16
C LEU A 72 2.14 8.07 24.88
N GLU A 73 1.87 8.19 26.18
CA GLU A 73 2.29 9.34 27.00
C GLU A 73 3.81 9.53 27.01
N ARG A 74 4.56 8.43 26.94
CA ARG A 74 6.03 8.42 26.89
C ARG A 74 6.60 8.63 25.48
N ASN A 75 5.75 8.71 24.44
CA ASN A 75 6.16 8.78 23.03
C ASN A 75 7.20 7.72 22.66
N VAL A 76 6.97 6.48 23.10
CA VAL A 76 7.86 5.37 22.75
C VAL A 76 7.78 5.05 21.25
N SER A 77 8.73 4.28 20.77
CA SER A 77 8.77 3.90 19.37
C SER A 77 7.66 2.89 19.01
N VAL A 78 7.28 2.82 17.73
CA VAL A 78 6.24 1.90 17.24
C VAL A 78 6.57 0.45 17.57
N GLU A 79 7.86 0.11 17.57
CA GLU A 79 8.39 -1.21 17.93
C GLU A 79 8.00 -1.60 19.36
N GLU A 80 8.06 -0.66 20.31
CA GLU A 80 7.66 -0.86 21.71
C GLU A 80 6.14 -0.90 21.88
N MET A 81 5.38 -0.27 20.98
CA MET A 81 3.91 -0.33 20.96
C MET A 81 3.39 -1.68 20.46
N ILE A 82 4.06 -2.27 19.48
CA ILE A 82 3.61 -3.50 18.81
C ILE A 82 3.75 -4.72 19.73
N TYR A 83 4.88 -4.87 20.43
CA TYR A 83 5.19 -6.09 21.17
C TYR A 83 4.13 -6.50 22.22
N PRO A 84 3.60 -5.58 23.06
CA PRO A 84 2.55 -5.91 24.02
C PRO A 84 1.28 -6.51 23.39
N VAL A 85 0.89 -6.03 22.21
CA VAL A 85 -0.33 -6.46 21.50
C VAL A 85 -0.24 -7.94 21.13
N PHE A 86 0.88 -8.35 20.53
CA PHE A 86 1.10 -9.74 20.13
C PHE A 86 1.24 -10.70 21.32
N LYS A 87 1.84 -10.22 22.41
CA LYS A 87 2.07 -11.02 23.62
C LYS A 87 0.79 -11.28 24.40
N GLU A 88 -0.20 -10.38 24.35
CA GLU A 88 -1.46 -10.49 25.09
C GLU A 88 -2.14 -11.85 24.87
N ILE A 89 -2.13 -12.32 23.63
CA ILE A 89 -2.78 -13.59 23.24
C ILE A 89 -1.78 -14.64 22.71
N ASN A 90 -0.48 -14.36 22.75
CA ASN A 90 0.57 -15.17 22.12
C ASN A 90 0.27 -15.50 20.65
N TYR A 91 -0.12 -14.48 19.87
CA TYR A 91 -0.63 -14.64 18.51
C TYR A 91 0.35 -15.31 17.54
N LEU A 92 1.65 -15.01 17.67
CA LEU A 92 2.71 -15.57 16.85
C LEU A 92 3.39 -16.74 17.56
N THR A 93 3.73 -17.78 16.81
CA THR A 93 4.66 -18.79 17.29
C THR A 93 6.04 -18.18 17.56
N TYR A 94 6.90 -18.88 18.30
CA TYR A 94 8.26 -18.40 18.58
C TYR A 94 9.06 -18.07 17.30
N GLU A 95 8.99 -18.93 16.27
CA GLU A 95 9.69 -18.70 15.01
C GLU A 95 9.11 -17.52 14.22
N GLU A 96 7.77 -17.38 14.19
CA GLU A 96 7.13 -16.23 13.54
C GLU A 96 7.46 -14.93 14.26
N MET A 97 7.50 -14.93 15.60
CA MET A 97 7.88 -13.77 16.39
C MET A 97 9.34 -13.38 16.16
N LYS A 98 10.24 -14.36 16.00
CA LYS A 98 11.64 -14.12 15.63
C LYS A 98 11.77 -13.48 14.25
N GLY A 99 11.03 -13.98 13.26
CA GLY A 99 10.96 -13.38 11.93
C GLY A 99 10.39 -11.96 11.96
N PHE A 100 9.32 -11.75 12.72
CA PHE A 100 8.68 -10.44 12.85
C PHE A 100 9.56 -9.42 13.56
N ASN A 101 10.23 -9.81 14.66
CA ASN A 101 11.22 -8.96 15.33
C ASN A 101 12.36 -8.54 14.39
N SER A 102 12.75 -9.40 13.45
CA SER A 102 13.77 -9.04 12.46
C SER A 102 13.28 -7.92 11.53
N ARG A 103 11.99 -7.97 11.10
CA ARG A 103 11.35 -6.90 10.33
C ARG A 103 11.24 -5.59 11.12
N ILE A 104 10.87 -5.67 12.40
CA ILE A 104 10.78 -4.54 13.34
C ILE A 104 12.15 -3.85 13.51
N VAL A 105 13.21 -4.63 13.72
CA VAL A 105 14.57 -4.08 13.86
C VAL A 105 15.05 -3.43 12.56
N THR A 106 14.75 -4.01 11.40
CA THR A 106 15.04 -3.38 10.11
C THR A 106 14.29 -2.05 9.96
N TYR A 107 13.00 -2.03 10.27
CA TYR A 107 12.17 -0.82 10.23
C TYR A 107 12.76 0.32 11.09
N GLY A 108 13.18 0.03 12.32
CA GLY A 108 13.78 1.03 13.22
C GLY A 108 15.11 1.61 12.72
N LYS A 109 15.85 0.85 11.90
CA LYS A 109 17.13 1.29 11.30
C LYS A 109 16.96 2.04 9.98
N GLU A 110 15.81 1.94 9.32
CA GLU A 110 15.58 2.58 8.03
C GLU A 110 15.60 4.10 8.15
N LYS A 111 16.08 4.78 7.10
CA LYS A 111 15.97 6.25 7.01
C LYS A 111 14.49 6.65 6.88
N ALA A 112 14.15 7.85 7.35
CA ALA A 112 12.78 8.36 7.32
C ALA A 112 12.18 8.34 5.90
N ALA A 113 12.92 8.76 4.88
CA ALA A 113 12.48 8.73 3.48
C ALA A 113 12.13 7.30 3.02
N VAL A 114 12.93 6.30 3.38
CA VAL A 114 12.69 4.89 3.03
C VAL A 114 11.42 4.37 3.70
N ARG A 115 11.21 4.68 4.99
CA ARG A 115 9.97 4.32 5.69
C ARG A 115 8.73 4.94 5.07
N GLN A 116 8.80 6.22 4.67
CA GLN A 116 7.70 6.91 4.00
C GLN A 116 7.38 6.28 2.63
N LYS A 117 8.40 5.92 1.84
CA LYS A 117 8.17 5.18 0.59
C LYS A 117 7.42 3.88 0.87
N ARG A 118 7.90 3.08 1.82
CA ARG A 118 7.29 1.79 2.17
C ARG A 118 5.89 1.93 2.77
N LYS A 119 5.58 3.06 3.43
CA LYS A 119 4.22 3.41 3.83
C LYS A 119 3.32 3.62 2.60
N GLY A 120 3.78 4.38 1.60
CA GLY A 120 3.06 4.54 0.33
C GLY A 120 2.87 3.20 -0.41
N ASP A 121 3.91 2.35 -0.40
CA ASP A 121 3.88 1.02 -1.03
C ASP A 121 2.80 0.14 -0.34
N ALA A 122 2.80 0.10 1.00
CA ALA A 122 1.82 -0.64 1.77
C ALA A 122 0.38 -0.10 1.58
N LEU A 123 0.20 1.23 1.46
CA LEU A 123 -1.11 1.81 1.14
C LEU A 123 -1.60 1.36 -0.25
N THR A 124 -0.72 1.34 -1.24
CA THR A 124 -1.04 0.87 -2.60
C THR A 124 -1.42 -0.60 -2.61
N GLU A 125 -0.68 -1.45 -1.91
CA GLU A 125 -0.99 -2.89 -1.74
C GLU A 125 -2.35 -3.12 -1.06
N ASN A 126 -2.74 -2.21 -0.15
CA ASN A 126 -4.05 -2.21 0.50
C ASN A 126 -5.15 -1.52 -0.33
N GLY A 127 -4.88 -1.11 -1.56
CA GLY A 127 -5.84 -0.44 -2.44
C GLY A 127 -6.19 0.99 -2.03
N MET A 128 -5.44 1.62 -1.11
CA MET A 128 -5.67 2.97 -0.59
C MET A 128 -4.97 4.02 -1.44
N TYR A 129 -5.30 4.09 -2.74
CA TYR A 129 -4.49 4.81 -3.74
C TYR A 129 -4.39 6.32 -3.48
N VAL A 130 -5.48 6.99 -3.07
CA VAL A 130 -5.43 8.44 -2.76
C VAL A 130 -4.48 8.73 -1.59
N ASN A 131 -4.49 7.90 -0.56
CA ASN A 131 -3.58 8.05 0.58
C ASN A 131 -2.13 7.74 0.18
N ALA A 132 -1.91 6.72 -0.65
CA ALA A 132 -0.59 6.42 -1.19
C ALA A 132 -0.02 7.58 -2.01
N ILE A 133 -0.83 8.18 -2.89
CA ILE A 133 -0.48 9.36 -3.70
C ILE A 133 -0.03 10.50 -2.80
N ARG A 134 -0.81 10.84 -1.76
CA ARG A 134 -0.45 11.91 -0.81
C ARG A 134 0.88 11.65 -0.12
N VAL A 135 1.15 10.40 0.27
CA VAL A 135 2.42 10.01 0.90
C VAL A 135 3.59 10.16 -0.07
N TYR A 136 3.46 9.68 -1.32
CA TYR A 136 4.52 9.79 -2.31
C TYR A 136 4.78 11.24 -2.75
N GLN A 137 3.74 12.06 -2.94
CA GLN A 137 3.90 13.47 -3.28
C GLN A 137 4.67 14.21 -2.19
N LYS A 138 4.23 14.06 -0.92
CA LYS A 138 4.94 14.64 0.23
C LYS A 138 6.36 14.11 0.39
N LEU A 139 6.60 12.86 0.01
CA LEU A 139 7.95 12.28 0.01
C LEU A 139 8.84 12.98 -1.03
N LEU A 140 8.33 13.23 -2.24
CA LEU A 140 9.05 13.90 -3.33
C LEU A 140 9.36 15.39 -3.05
N GLU A 141 8.66 16.02 -2.11
CA GLU A 141 8.91 17.39 -1.65
C GLU A 141 10.13 17.51 -0.70
N ARG A 142 10.72 16.40 -0.27
CA ARG A 142 11.85 16.43 0.68
C ARG A 142 13.15 16.87 0.00
N GLU A 143 13.87 17.77 0.67
CA GLU A 143 15.18 18.28 0.20
C GLU A 143 16.31 17.23 0.31
N ASP A 144 16.19 16.26 1.23
CA ASP A 144 17.22 15.24 1.53
C ASP A 144 17.09 13.97 0.66
N LEU A 145 16.28 13.99 -0.41
CA LEU A 145 16.14 12.84 -1.31
C LEU A 145 17.43 12.51 -2.06
N SER A 146 18.23 13.53 -2.38
CA SER A 146 19.51 13.38 -3.06
C SER A 146 20.55 12.61 -2.22
N GLU A 147 20.37 12.58 -0.89
CA GLU A 147 21.21 11.81 0.04
C GLU A 147 20.80 10.33 0.14
N GLN A 148 19.72 9.95 -0.53
CA GLN A 148 19.32 8.55 -0.65
C GLN A 148 20.16 7.85 -1.73
N ARG A 149 19.98 6.54 -1.85
CA ARG A 149 20.61 5.79 -2.95
C ARG A 149 20.17 6.35 -4.30
N LYS A 150 21.05 6.25 -5.31
CA LYS A 150 20.71 6.55 -6.71
C LYS A 150 19.42 5.80 -7.11
N GLY A 151 18.55 6.48 -7.86
CA GLY A 151 17.26 5.96 -8.31
C GLY A 151 16.17 5.91 -7.26
N PHE A 152 16.42 6.41 -6.05
CA PHE A 152 15.38 6.44 -5.02
C PHE A 152 14.19 7.30 -5.44
N ALA A 153 14.42 8.53 -5.91
CA ALA A 153 13.37 9.43 -6.36
C ALA A 153 12.63 8.87 -7.59
N ALA A 154 13.35 8.37 -8.59
CA ALA A 154 12.76 7.62 -9.71
C ALA A 154 11.83 6.48 -9.25
N SER A 155 12.26 5.68 -8.27
CA SER A 155 11.44 4.58 -7.74
C SER A 155 10.19 5.05 -7.01
N VAL A 156 10.22 6.23 -6.38
CA VAL A 156 9.05 6.85 -5.75
C VAL A 156 8.09 7.36 -6.83
N ARG A 157 8.60 8.03 -7.87
CA ARG A 157 7.80 8.49 -9.02
C ARG A 157 7.14 7.34 -9.76
N TYR A 158 7.86 6.25 -9.99
CA TYR A 158 7.30 5.06 -10.62
C TYR A 158 6.12 4.51 -9.81
N ASN A 159 6.27 4.35 -8.50
CA ASN A 159 5.19 3.86 -7.65
C ASN A 159 4.02 4.86 -7.55
N LEU A 160 4.30 6.16 -7.57
CA LEU A 160 3.27 7.20 -7.67
C LEU A 160 2.48 7.09 -8.98
N GLY A 161 3.17 6.86 -10.11
CA GLY A 161 2.55 6.60 -11.40
C GLY A 161 1.64 5.38 -11.38
N CYS A 162 2.06 4.29 -10.73
CA CYS A 162 1.23 3.11 -10.51
C CYS A 162 -0.03 3.43 -9.68
N ALA A 163 0.10 4.21 -8.61
CA ALA A 163 -1.06 4.60 -7.79
C ALA A 163 -2.05 5.47 -8.60
N TYR A 164 -1.56 6.36 -9.47
CA TYR A 164 -2.41 7.11 -10.40
C TYR A 164 -3.08 6.21 -11.44
N SER A 165 -2.37 5.22 -11.99
CA SER A 165 -2.94 4.32 -13.01
C SER A 165 -4.04 3.43 -12.45
N TYR A 166 -3.95 2.99 -11.18
CA TYR A 166 -5.05 2.28 -10.50
C TYR A 166 -6.31 3.13 -10.33
N LEU A 167 -6.18 4.46 -10.28
CA LEU A 167 -7.31 5.40 -10.27
C LEU A 167 -7.70 5.87 -11.68
N PHE A 168 -7.16 5.24 -12.72
CA PHE A 168 -7.35 5.61 -14.12
C PHE A 168 -6.96 7.07 -14.45
N GLN A 169 -6.10 7.70 -13.64
CA GLN A 169 -5.57 9.05 -13.90
C GLN A 169 -4.34 8.96 -14.82
N MET A 170 -4.55 8.51 -16.05
CA MET A 170 -3.47 8.15 -16.97
C MET A 170 -2.60 9.35 -17.38
N GLU A 171 -3.17 10.56 -17.43
CA GLU A 171 -2.43 11.79 -17.72
C GLU A 171 -1.35 12.08 -16.67
N LYS A 172 -1.65 11.86 -15.39
CA LYS A 172 -0.67 12.02 -14.30
C LYS A 172 0.27 10.82 -14.21
N ALA A 173 -0.24 9.63 -14.50
CA ALA A 173 0.57 8.41 -14.47
C ALA A 173 1.70 8.48 -15.49
N GLN A 174 1.42 8.88 -16.74
CA GLN A 174 2.44 9.03 -17.79
C GLN A 174 3.52 10.04 -17.41
N GLU A 175 3.17 11.17 -16.78
CA GLU A 175 4.14 12.17 -16.32
C GLU A 175 5.11 11.56 -15.31
N CYS A 176 4.57 10.84 -14.32
CA CYS A 176 5.37 10.17 -13.29
C CYS A 176 6.31 9.11 -13.88
N PHE A 177 5.82 8.30 -14.82
CA PHE A 177 6.62 7.25 -15.47
C PHE A 177 7.70 7.85 -16.38
N LEU A 178 7.40 8.92 -17.11
CA LEU A 178 8.36 9.63 -17.94
C LEU A 178 9.50 10.21 -17.11
N GLU A 179 9.18 10.87 -15.99
CA GLU A 179 10.20 11.38 -15.06
C GLU A 179 11.05 10.25 -14.46
N ALA A 180 10.42 9.13 -14.07
CA ALA A 180 11.15 7.96 -13.58
C ALA A 180 12.10 7.37 -14.64
N TYR A 181 11.64 7.29 -15.90
CA TYR A 181 12.45 6.82 -17.02
C TYR A 181 13.61 7.77 -17.34
N ARG A 182 13.38 9.09 -17.32
CA ARG A 182 14.44 10.09 -17.56
C ARG A 182 15.57 10.03 -16.52
N GLU A 183 15.28 9.57 -15.31
CA GLU A 183 16.28 9.48 -14.24
C GLU A 183 17.06 8.15 -14.26
N GLU A 184 16.36 7.02 -14.45
CA GLU A 184 16.98 5.68 -14.33
C GLU A 184 17.08 4.89 -15.64
N HIS A 185 16.44 5.35 -16.71
CA HIS A 185 16.38 4.67 -18.02
C HIS A 185 15.95 3.20 -17.94
N SER A 186 15.08 2.85 -16.99
CA SER A 186 14.63 1.48 -16.81
C SER A 186 13.59 1.06 -17.86
N LYS A 187 13.69 -0.20 -18.32
CA LYS A 187 12.73 -0.79 -19.26
C LYS A 187 11.31 -0.78 -18.69
N GLU A 188 11.17 -1.01 -17.39
CA GLU A 188 9.89 -1.03 -16.68
C GLU A 188 9.22 0.35 -16.70
N ALA A 189 9.97 1.42 -16.41
CA ALA A 189 9.45 2.79 -16.44
C ALA A 189 9.05 3.20 -17.86
N LEU A 190 9.86 2.87 -18.87
CA LEU A 190 9.53 3.13 -20.26
C LEU A 190 8.25 2.39 -20.68
N LYS A 191 8.15 1.09 -20.38
CA LYS A 191 6.96 0.30 -20.70
C LYS A 191 5.71 0.88 -20.04
N ALA A 192 5.77 1.23 -18.75
CA ALA A 192 4.66 1.83 -18.03
C ALA A 192 4.26 3.19 -18.63
N TYR A 193 5.24 4.02 -18.99
CA TYR A 193 5.01 5.28 -19.69
C TYR A 193 4.29 5.07 -21.03
N ILE A 194 4.77 4.16 -21.88
CA ILE A 194 4.15 3.90 -23.21
C ILE A 194 2.71 3.38 -23.07
N ILE A 195 2.45 2.51 -22.09
CA ILE A 195 1.08 2.02 -21.83
C ILE A 195 0.18 3.18 -21.37
N ALA A 196 0.62 4.00 -20.42
CA ALA A 196 -0.15 5.15 -19.95
C ALA A 196 -0.38 6.18 -21.07
N TYR A 197 0.67 6.49 -21.84
CA TYR A 197 0.61 7.43 -22.96
C TYR A 197 -0.38 6.98 -24.03
N SER A 198 -0.33 5.72 -24.45
CA SER A 198 -1.24 5.13 -25.45
C SER A 198 -2.68 4.96 -24.97
N SER A 199 -2.94 5.15 -23.67
CA SER A 199 -4.30 5.16 -23.12
C SER A 199 -4.97 6.54 -23.21
N VAL A 200 -4.17 7.60 -23.35
CA VAL A 200 -4.61 9.00 -23.44
C VAL A 200 -4.54 9.53 -24.88
N HIS A 201 -3.57 9.02 -25.66
CA HIS A 201 -3.28 9.47 -27.02
C HIS A 201 -3.52 8.36 -28.05
N ASP A 202 -3.50 8.71 -29.33
CA ASP A 202 -3.62 7.73 -30.40
C ASP A 202 -2.46 6.72 -30.37
N LYS A 203 -2.79 5.44 -30.56
CA LYS A 203 -1.83 4.32 -30.51
C LYS A 203 -0.69 4.42 -31.53
N THR A 204 -0.78 5.29 -32.52
CA THR A 204 0.30 5.50 -33.50
C THR A 204 1.35 6.51 -33.04
N ASP A 205 1.06 7.29 -31.99
CA ASP A 205 1.95 8.37 -31.56
C ASP A 205 3.08 7.91 -30.65
N TYR A 206 2.93 6.79 -29.94
CA TYR A 206 3.97 6.34 -29.02
C TYR A 206 5.25 5.87 -29.72
N ASP A 207 5.18 5.50 -31.00
CA ASP A 207 6.36 5.17 -31.81
C ASP A 207 7.26 6.40 -32.00
N LYS A 208 6.65 7.54 -32.35
CA LYS A 208 7.35 8.83 -32.45
C LYS A 208 7.92 9.24 -31.10
N VAL A 209 7.16 9.03 -30.03
CA VAL A 209 7.63 9.34 -28.67
C VAL A 209 8.85 8.49 -28.30
N MET A 210 8.89 7.20 -28.63
CA MET A 210 10.09 6.37 -28.39
C MET A 210 11.27 6.79 -29.28
N GLU A 211 11.01 7.33 -30.48
CA GLU A 211 12.05 7.94 -31.32
C GLU A 211 12.60 9.23 -30.71
N GLU A 212 11.72 10.12 -30.21
CA GLU A 212 12.09 11.36 -29.53
C GLU A 212 12.86 11.13 -28.22
N LEU A 213 12.58 10.01 -27.55
CA LEU A 213 13.31 9.56 -26.37
C LEU A 213 14.63 8.82 -26.69
N GLU A 214 14.98 8.72 -27.98
CA GLU A 214 16.19 8.05 -28.46
C GLU A 214 16.31 6.60 -27.96
N VAL A 215 15.18 5.91 -27.83
CA VAL A 215 15.15 4.50 -27.40
C VAL A 215 15.78 3.63 -28.49
N ASP A 216 16.66 2.72 -28.08
CA ASP A 216 17.27 1.74 -28.99
C ASP A 216 16.20 0.85 -29.68
N GLU A 217 16.48 0.44 -30.92
CA GLU A 217 15.55 -0.34 -31.75
C GLU A 217 15.28 -1.74 -31.17
N GLU A 218 16.26 -2.37 -30.52
CA GLU A 218 16.07 -3.66 -29.87
C GLU A 218 15.09 -3.53 -28.69
N LEU A 219 15.28 -2.53 -27.84
CA LEU A 219 14.43 -2.22 -26.70
C LEU A 219 13.02 -1.78 -27.13
N LYS A 220 12.89 -1.00 -28.20
CA LYS A 220 11.58 -0.65 -28.79
C LYS A 220 10.81 -1.91 -29.19
N LYS A 221 11.47 -2.82 -29.92
CA LYS A 221 10.86 -4.08 -30.37
C LYS A 221 10.43 -4.94 -29.20
N ASP A 222 11.29 -5.07 -28.19
CA ASP A 222 11.00 -5.80 -26.96
C ASP A 222 9.78 -5.25 -26.23
N ILE A 223 9.73 -3.94 -25.99
CA ILE A 223 8.60 -3.29 -25.30
C ILE A 223 7.30 -3.49 -26.09
N LYS A 224 7.33 -3.33 -27.41
CA LYS A 224 6.16 -3.56 -28.26
C LYS A 224 5.64 -4.99 -28.16
N GLU A 225 6.54 -5.97 -28.20
CA GLU A 225 6.16 -7.38 -28.11
C GLU A 225 5.60 -7.72 -26.72
N GLU A 226 6.21 -7.22 -25.65
CA GLU A 226 5.70 -7.41 -24.29
C GLU A 226 4.32 -6.77 -24.10
N ILE A 227 4.11 -5.54 -24.57
CA ILE A 227 2.80 -4.88 -24.52
C ILE A 227 1.78 -5.69 -25.30
N ARG A 228 2.12 -6.16 -26.50
CA ARG A 228 1.24 -7.00 -27.32
C ARG A 228 0.87 -8.30 -26.59
N GLN A 229 1.82 -8.93 -25.92
CA GLN A 229 1.57 -10.15 -25.15
C GLN A 229 0.69 -9.88 -23.93
N SER A 230 0.93 -8.78 -23.20
CA SER A 230 0.10 -8.37 -22.07
C SER A 230 -1.34 -8.06 -22.51
N LEU A 231 -1.54 -7.39 -23.64
CA LEU A 231 -2.87 -7.11 -24.19
C LEU A 231 -3.60 -8.39 -24.62
N LYS A 232 -2.91 -9.30 -25.31
CA LYS A 232 -3.50 -10.62 -25.65
C LYS A 232 -3.88 -11.43 -24.41
N ALA A 233 -3.04 -11.41 -23.38
CA ALA A 233 -3.33 -12.08 -22.13
C ALA A 233 -4.57 -11.46 -21.45
N PHE A 234 -4.67 -10.13 -21.44
CA PHE A 234 -5.84 -9.42 -20.92
C PHE A 234 -7.12 -9.74 -21.71
N GLU A 235 -7.08 -9.68 -23.04
CA GLU A 235 -8.21 -10.04 -23.93
C GLU A 235 -8.66 -11.51 -23.76
N SER A 236 -7.77 -12.39 -23.31
CA SER A 236 -8.11 -13.79 -23.03
C SER A 236 -8.79 -14.01 -21.68
N VAL A 237 -8.81 -13.01 -20.80
CA VAL A 237 -9.51 -13.08 -19.51
C VAL A 237 -11.02 -13.10 -19.79
N PRO A 238 -11.75 -14.13 -19.38
CA PRO A 238 -13.19 -14.17 -19.58
C PRO A 238 -13.86 -13.00 -18.87
N GLU A 239 -14.77 -12.31 -19.55
CA GLU A 239 -15.59 -11.28 -18.92
C GLU A 239 -16.37 -11.86 -17.74
N GLU A 240 -16.31 -11.16 -16.61
CA GLU A 240 -17.02 -11.55 -15.41
C GLU A 240 -18.53 -11.34 -15.66
N LYS A 241 -19.28 -12.44 -15.71
CA LYS A 241 -20.74 -12.37 -15.90
C LYS A 241 -21.36 -11.68 -14.69
N THR A 242 -21.94 -10.52 -14.91
CA THR A 242 -22.66 -9.80 -13.86
C THR A 242 -23.95 -10.53 -13.54
N ASP A 243 -24.22 -10.77 -12.25
CA ASP A 243 -25.53 -11.28 -11.81
C ASP A 243 -26.54 -10.14 -11.85
N GLU A 244 -27.21 -9.99 -13.00
CA GLU A 244 -28.24 -8.97 -13.23
C GLU A 244 -29.39 -9.04 -12.22
N LYS A 245 -29.55 -10.15 -11.49
CA LYS A 245 -30.57 -10.28 -10.44
C LYS A 245 -30.16 -9.71 -9.09
N ASN A 246 -28.87 -9.39 -8.90
CA ASN A 246 -28.33 -8.90 -7.64
C ASN A 246 -27.45 -7.66 -7.82
N LEU A 247 -27.98 -6.68 -8.55
CA LEU A 247 -27.31 -5.41 -8.84
C LEU A 247 -27.01 -4.61 -7.57
N ASP A 248 -27.84 -4.71 -6.53
CA ASP A 248 -27.64 -4.01 -5.26
C ASP A 248 -26.36 -4.49 -4.57
N ALA A 249 -26.13 -5.80 -4.49
CA ALA A 249 -24.91 -6.36 -3.90
C ALA A 249 -23.65 -5.99 -4.71
N LEU A 250 -23.77 -5.90 -6.04
CA LEU A 250 -22.69 -5.41 -6.89
C LEU A 250 -22.39 -3.94 -6.57
N LEU A 251 -23.42 -3.10 -6.50
CA LEU A 251 -23.26 -1.68 -6.20
C LEU A 251 -22.63 -1.47 -4.83
N GLU A 252 -23.06 -2.19 -3.79
CA GLU A 252 -22.46 -2.14 -2.46
C GLU A 252 -20.96 -2.50 -2.48
N ARG A 253 -20.59 -3.54 -3.24
CA ARG A 253 -19.18 -3.94 -3.42
C ARG A 253 -18.38 -2.83 -4.11
N LEU A 254 -18.89 -2.30 -5.23
CA LEU A 254 -18.21 -1.23 -5.97
C LEU A 254 -18.07 0.05 -5.13
N MET A 255 -19.11 0.42 -4.36
CA MET A 255 -19.06 1.53 -3.42
C MET A 255 -17.98 1.30 -2.36
N LYS A 256 -17.91 0.10 -1.78
CA LYS A 256 -16.89 -0.23 -0.79
C LYS A 256 -15.47 -0.12 -1.36
N ASP A 257 -15.25 -0.63 -2.57
CA ASP A 257 -13.95 -0.54 -3.26
C ASP A 257 -13.61 0.92 -3.61
N TYR A 258 -14.60 1.73 -3.98
CA TYR A 258 -14.44 3.17 -4.22
C TYR A 258 -14.07 3.92 -2.93
N HIS A 259 -14.81 3.72 -1.84
CA HIS A 259 -14.53 4.33 -0.54
C HIS A 259 -13.14 3.95 -0.04
N ARG A 260 -12.76 2.67 -0.19
CA ARG A 260 -11.40 2.20 0.13
C ARG A 260 -10.34 2.91 -0.72
N SER A 261 -10.52 2.99 -2.04
CA SER A 261 -9.52 3.61 -2.93
C SER A 261 -9.35 5.11 -2.77
N THR A 262 -10.40 5.79 -2.33
CA THR A 262 -10.44 7.26 -2.24
C THR A 262 -10.38 7.82 -0.83
N GLY A 263 -10.66 7.00 0.19
CA GLY A 263 -10.83 7.43 1.58
C GLY A 263 -12.05 8.32 1.79
N SER A 264 -13.07 8.21 0.92
CA SER A 264 -14.35 8.92 1.02
C SER A 264 -15.38 8.17 1.83
#